data_AF-A0A3D1ATE4-F1
#
_entry.id   AF-A0A3D1ATE4-F1
#
_cell.length_a   1.000
_cell.length_b   1.000
_cell.length_c   1.000
_cell.angle_alpha   90.00
_cell.angle_beta   90.00
_cell.angle_gamma   90.00
#
_symmetry.space_group_name_H-M   'P 1'
#
loop_
_entity.id
_entity.type
_entity.pdbx_description
1 polymer ?
#
loop_
_entity_poly.entity_id
_entity_poly.type
_entity_poly.pdbx_seq_one_letter_code
_entity_poly.pdbx_strand_id
1 'polypeptide(L)'
;MEANPYKLRALPNDDIYFFTKRVDNAGLVRQADPKTRGECWKAIGAACILAGLLGGVMTPHINGTLNGYKLQSLKAEHQTLVNQRRVLETEEAELLSPTHLNSLAAKGQLASPTASQVIHLEPRAENSMAMNLAPNLTSSAR
;
A
#
# COMPACT_ATOMS: atom_id res chain seq x y z
N MET A 1 -61.32 51.08 81.31
CA MET A 1 -60.49 50.16 80.52
C MET A 1 -60.07 50.91 79.26
N GLU A 2 -58.83 51.38 79.24
CA GLU A 2 -58.28 52.25 78.20
C GLU A 2 -58.11 51.44 76.90
N ALA A 3 -58.76 51.87 75.83
CA ALA A 3 -58.61 51.23 74.52
C ALA A 3 -57.28 51.65 73.91
N ASN A 4 -56.37 50.70 73.69
CA ASN A 4 -55.04 50.95 73.13
C ASN A 4 -55.17 51.57 71.72
N PRO A 5 -54.71 52.81 71.49
CA PRO A 5 -54.88 53.52 70.23
C PRO A 5 -54.10 52.91 69.05
N TYR A 6 -53.20 51.97 69.32
CA TYR A 6 -52.36 51.30 68.31
C TYR A 6 -52.86 49.90 67.92
N LYS A 7 -54.04 49.47 68.38
CA LYS A 7 -54.58 48.16 68.05
C LYS A 7 -55.15 48.16 66.62
N LEU A 8 -54.41 47.58 65.69
CA LEU A 8 -54.84 47.38 64.30
C LEU A 8 -55.96 46.33 64.21
N ARG A 9 -56.78 46.43 63.14
CA ARG A 9 -57.80 45.43 62.81
C ARG A 9 -57.09 44.13 62.40
N ALA A 10 -57.52 43.00 62.96
CA ALA A 10 -57.01 41.68 62.56
C ALA A 10 -57.19 41.49 61.05
N LEU A 11 -56.09 41.18 60.34
CA LEU A 11 -56.15 40.88 58.92
C LEU A 11 -56.61 39.43 58.74
N PRO A 12 -57.31 39.12 57.64
CA PRO A 12 -57.65 37.74 57.33
C PRO A 12 -56.37 36.92 57.23
N ASN A 13 -56.32 35.78 57.94
CA ASN A 13 -55.18 34.85 58.00
C ASN A 13 -53.98 35.25 58.88
N ASP A 14 -54.08 36.27 59.74
CA ASP A 14 -53.01 36.61 60.72
C ASP A 14 -52.72 35.46 61.72
N ASP A 15 -53.62 34.48 61.84
CA ASP A 15 -53.53 33.36 62.77
C ASP A 15 -52.88 32.11 62.13
N ILE A 16 -52.54 32.17 60.83
CA ILE A 16 -52.06 31.01 60.07
C ILE A 16 -50.54 30.92 60.18
N TYR A 17 -50.08 30.11 61.14
CA TYR A 17 -48.68 29.73 61.24
C TYR A 17 -48.39 28.53 60.31
N PHE A 18 -47.57 28.75 59.28
CA PHE A 18 -47.06 27.64 58.46
C PHE A 18 -46.00 26.87 59.24
N PHE A 19 -46.35 25.66 59.69
CA PHE A 19 -45.38 24.73 60.25
C PHE A 19 -44.44 24.24 59.13
N THR A 20 -43.20 24.72 59.11
CA THR A 20 -42.17 24.23 58.20
C THR A 20 -41.45 23.06 58.85
N LYS A 21 -41.82 21.84 58.45
CA LYS A 21 -41.06 20.64 58.83
C LYS A 21 -39.66 20.75 58.21
N ARG A 22 -38.63 20.96 59.04
CA ARG A 22 -37.23 20.93 58.59
C ARG A 22 -36.86 19.48 58.29
N VAL A 23 -36.90 19.12 57.01
CA VAL A 23 -36.40 17.82 56.53
C VAL A 23 -34.89 17.94 56.42
N ASP A 24 -34.17 17.43 57.41
CA ASP A 24 -32.72 17.29 57.34
C ASP A 24 -32.35 16.05 56.52
N ASN A 25 -31.77 16.27 55.35
CA ASN A 25 -31.30 15.22 54.44
C ASN A 25 -29.78 15.02 54.52
N ALA A 26 -29.08 15.60 55.51
CA ALA A 26 -27.62 15.56 55.61
C ALA A 26 -27.04 14.13 55.69
N GLY A 27 -27.84 13.15 56.15
CA GLY A 27 -27.46 11.74 56.21
C GLY A 27 -27.93 10.88 55.03
N LEU A 28 -28.59 11.47 54.03
CA LEU A 28 -29.19 10.70 52.94
C LEU A 28 -28.12 10.28 51.92
N VAL A 29 -27.55 9.11 52.13
CA VAL A 29 -26.70 8.46 51.13
C VAL A 29 -27.60 7.83 50.08
N ARG A 30 -27.44 8.25 48.82
CA ARG A 30 -28.13 7.61 47.69
C ARG A 30 -27.80 6.12 47.69
N GLN A 31 -28.82 5.29 47.89
CA GLN A 31 -28.68 3.85 47.74
C GLN A 31 -28.36 3.55 46.27
N ALA A 32 -27.12 3.13 46.01
CA ALA A 32 -26.70 2.76 44.67
C ALA A 32 -27.41 1.46 44.31
N ASP A 33 -28.44 1.53 43.47
CA ASP A 33 -29.07 0.35 42.90
C ASP A 33 -28.11 -0.27 41.86
N PRO A 34 -27.58 -1.49 42.09
CA PRO A 34 -26.67 -2.14 41.16
C PRO A 34 -27.34 -2.47 39.82
N LYS A 35 -28.67 -2.60 39.77
CA LYS A 35 -29.41 -2.90 38.54
C LYS A 35 -29.36 -1.74 37.55
N THR A 36 -29.51 -0.51 38.03
CA THR A 36 -29.47 0.70 37.19
C THR A 36 -28.10 0.89 36.54
N ARG A 37 -27.01 0.54 37.26
CA ARG A 37 -25.65 0.58 36.69
C ARG A 37 -25.52 -0.43 35.55
N GLY A 38 -26.04 -1.64 35.72
CA GLY A 38 -26.04 -2.67 34.68
C GLY A 38 -26.81 -2.26 33.43
N GLU A 39 -27.98 -1.65 33.58
CA GLU A 39 -28.78 -1.16 32.45
C GLU A 39 -28.08 -0.04 31.67
N CYS A 40 -27.46 0.92 32.37
CA CYS A 40 -26.67 1.97 31.72
C CYS A 40 -25.50 1.41 30.91
N TRP A 41 -24.75 0.44 31.45
CA TRP A 41 -23.65 -0.21 30.73
C TRP A 41 -24.13 -1.00 29.51
N LYS A 42 -25.29 -1.65 29.60
CA LYS A 42 -25.91 -2.34 28.45
C LYS A 42 -26.31 -1.36 27.35
N ALA A 43 -26.88 -0.21 27.72
CA ALA A 43 -27.23 0.83 26.77
C ALA A 43 -25.99 1.43 26.07
N ILE A 44 -24.93 1.70 26.83
CA ILE A 44 -23.65 2.18 26.29
C ILE A 44 -23.04 1.13 25.34
N GLY A 45 -23.00 -0.13 25.75
CA GLY A 45 -22.50 -1.22 24.92
C GLY A 45 -23.27 -1.36 23.60
N ALA A 46 -24.60 -1.29 23.66
CA ALA A 46 -25.45 -1.32 22.46
C ALA A 46 -25.18 -0.13 21.53
N ALA A 47 -25.03 1.08 22.08
CA ALA A 47 -24.70 2.27 21.30
C ALA A 47 -23.32 2.17 20.63
N CYS A 48 -22.31 1.66 21.34
CA CYS A 48 -20.98 1.43 20.78
C CYS A 48 -20.99 0.40 19.64
N ILE A 49 -21.73 -0.71 19.80
CA ILE A 49 -21.87 -1.73 18.74
C ILE A 49 -22.54 -1.12 17.51
N LEU A 50 -23.62 -0.36 17.71
CA LEU A 50 -24.33 0.28 16.61
C LEU A 50 -23.45 1.30 15.86
N ALA A 51 -22.71 2.14 16.59
CA ALA A 51 -21.75 3.07 16.02
C ALA A 51 -20.61 2.34 15.26
N GLY A 52 -20.10 1.25 15.81
CA GLY A 52 -19.09 0.41 15.17
C GLY A 52 -19.58 -0.23 13.87
N LEU A 53 -20.80 -0.77 13.87
CA LEU A 53 -21.43 -1.33 12.66
C LEU A 53 -21.65 -0.26 11.60
N LEU A 54 -22.17 0.92 11.98
CA LEU A 54 -22.40 2.01 11.04
C LEU A 54 -21.10 2.56 10.44
N GLY A 55 -20.07 2.73 11.27
CA GLY A 55 -18.72 3.13 10.82
C GLY A 55 -18.06 2.06 9.95
N GLY A 56 -18.23 0.78 10.29
CA GLY A 56 -17.73 -0.36 9.54
C GLY A 56 -18.34 -0.47 8.13
N VAL A 57 -19.66 -0.28 8.02
CA VAL A 57 -20.38 -0.29 6.72
C VAL A 57 -19.91 0.83 5.79
N MET A 58 -19.44 1.97 6.33
CA MET A 58 -18.90 3.09 5.56
C MET A 58 -17.42 2.90 5.14
N THR A 59 -16.67 2.04 5.83
CA THR A 59 -15.24 1.79 5.59
C THR A 59 -14.88 1.30 4.17
N PRO A 60 -15.62 0.39 3.52
CA PRO A 60 -15.27 -0.07 2.17
C PRO A 60 -15.29 1.06 1.12
N HIS A 61 -16.01 2.16 1.38
CA HIS A 61 -16.13 3.27 0.43
C HIS A 61 -14.83 4.10 0.29
N ILE A 62 -13.98 4.13 1.33
CA ILE A 62 -12.73 4.92 1.33
C ILE A 62 -11.57 4.09 0.77
N ASN A 63 -11.53 2.79 1.06
CA ASN A 63 -10.45 1.92 0.56
C ASN A 63 -10.57 1.62 -0.94
N GLY A 64 -11.79 1.65 -1.50
CA GLY A 64 -12.03 1.39 -2.91
C GLY A 64 -11.40 2.42 -3.85
N THR A 65 -11.38 3.70 -3.46
CA THR A 65 -10.87 4.79 -4.33
C THR A 65 -9.35 4.77 -4.39
N LEU A 66 -8.66 4.67 -3.25
CA LEU A 66 -7.20 4.67 -3.21
C LEU A 66 -6.60 3.43 -3.88
N ASN A 67 -7.22 2.25 -3.65
CA ASN A 67 -6.80 1.03 -4.32
C ASN A 67 -7.17 1.04 -5.81
N GLY A 68 -8.28 1.67 -6.19
CA GLY A 68 -8.67 1.88 -7.58
C GLY A 68 -7.63 2.69 -8.36
N TYR A 69 -7.13 3.80 -7.80
CA TYR A 69 -6.09 4.60 -8.43
C TYR A 69 -4.77 3.83 -8.59
N LYS A 70 -4.33 3.12 -7.54
CA LYS A 70 -3.13 2.27 -7.61
C LYS A 70 -3.28 1.13 -8.62
N LEU A 71 -4.47 0.52 -8.69
CA LEU A 71 -4.77 -0.51 -9.68
C LEU A 71 -4.74 0.05 -11.10
N GLN A 72 -5.29 1.26 -11.29
CA GLN A 72 -5.33 1.91 -12.59
C GLN A 72 -3.95 2.36 -13.07
N SER A 73 -3.12 2.91 -12.17
CA SER A 73 -1.73 3.24 -12.50
C SER A 73 -0.93 1.98 -12.85
N LEU A 74 -1.09 0.91 -12.08
CA LEU A 74 -0.39 -0.35 -12.32
C LEU A 74 -0.83 -1.01 -13.63
N LYS A 75 -2.12 -0.91 -13.98
CA LYS A 75 -2.66 -1.41 -15.25
C LYS A 75 -2.12 -0.62 -16.46
N ALA A 76 -2.00 0.70 -16.32
CA ALA A 76 -1.43 1.56 -17.36
C ALA A 76 0.06 1.25 -17.58
N GLU A 77 0.81 1.07 -16.49
CA GLU A 77 2.22 0.68 -16.54
C GLU A 77 2.42 -0.69 -17.19
N HIS A 78 1.63 -1.69 -16.78
CA HIS A 78 1.65 -3.02 -17.40
C HIS A 78 1.37 -2.96 -18.91
N GLN A 79 0.39 -2.17 -19.35
CA GLN A 79 0.09 -2.04 -20.77
C GLN A 79 1.25 -1.40 -21.55
N THR A 80 1.94 -0.43 -20.93
CA THR A 80 3.10 0.24 -21.52
C THR A 80 4.26 -0.74 -21.70
N LEU A 81 4.57 -1.53 -20.66
CA LEU A 81 5.59 -2.57 -20.69
C LEU A 81 5.29 -3.64 -21.75
N VAL A 82 4.05 -4.10 -21.86
CA VAL A 82 3.65 -5.08 -22.89
C VAL A 82 3.82 -4.50 -24.30
N ASN A 83 3.49 -3.24 -24.51
CA ASN A 83 3.68 -2.60 -25.80
C ASN A 83 5.18 -2.46 -26.13
N GLN A 84 6.00 -2.02 -25.18
CA GLN A 84 7.46 -1.94 -25.35
C GLN A 84 8.06 -3.30 -25.68
N ARG A 85 7.64 -4.36 -24.98
CA ARG A 85 8.09 -5.72 -25.26
C ARG A 85 7.76 -6.14 -26.70
N ARG A 86 6.54 -5.89 -27.18
CA ARG A 86 6.15 -6.24 -28.56
C ARG A 86 6.97 -5.48 -29.60
N VAL A 87 7.30 -4.22 -29.34
CA VAL A 87 8.16 -3.42 -30.22
C VAL A 87 9.55 -4.05 -30.28
N LEU A 88 10.15 -4.35 -29.14
CA LEU A 88 11.47 -5.00 -29.06
C LEU A 88 11.48 -6.37 -29.75
N GLU A 89 10.45 -7.19 -29.56
CA GLU A 89 10.33 -8.50 -30.24
C GLU A 89 10.24 -8.33 -31.78
N THR A 90 9.63 -7.25 -32.26
CA THR A 90 9.54 -6.94 -33.70
C THR A 90 10.89 -6.49 -34.24
N GLU A 91 11.59 -5.62 -33.52
CA GLU A 91 12.94 -5.14 -33.88
C GLU A 91 13.96 -6.29 -33.87
N GLU A 92 13.88 -7.18 -32.88
CA GLU A 92 14.74 -8.37 -32.79
C GLU A 92 14.50 -9.29 -33.99
N ALA A 93 13.23 -9.55 -34.35
CA ALA A 93 12.89 -10.35 -35.52
C ALA A 93 13.39 -9.71 -36.84
N GLU A 94 13.36 -8.38 -36.95
CA GLU A 94 13.90 -7.66 -38.09
C GLU A 94 15.43 -7.78 -38.15
N LEU A 95 16.12 -7.61 -37.02
CA LEU A 95 17.58 -7.71 -36.94
C LEU A 95 18.09 -9.13 -37.19
N LEU A 96 17.37 -10.14 -36.71
CA LEU A 96 17.64 -11.56 -36.92
C LEU A 96 17.17 -12.05 -38.31
N SER A 97 16.53 -11.21 -39.11
CA SER A 97 16.10 -11.62 -40.44
C SER A 97 17.30 -12.07 -41.29
N PRO A 98 17.17 -13.19 -42.03
CA PRO A 98 18.28 -13.77 -42.78
C PRO A 98 18.82 -12.80 -43.84
N THR A 99 17.98 -11.94 -44.39
CA THR A 99 18.35 -10.88 -45.33
C THR A 99 19.25 -9.83 -44.69
N HIS A 100 18.91 -9.36 -43.48
CA HIS A 100 19.71 -8.39 -42.74
C HIS A 100 21.05 -9.00 -42.30
N LEU A 101 21.03 -10.22 -41.74
CA LEU A 101 22.25 -10.96 -41.36
C LEU A 101 23.18 -11.20 -42.55
N ASN A 102 22.65 -11.55 -43.73
CA ASN A 102 23.46 -11.75 -44.93
C ASN A 102 24.08 -10.43 -45.43
N SER A 103 23.36 -9.31 -45.32
CA SER A 103 23.91 -7.99 -45.64
C SER A 103 25.04 -7.57 -44.69
N LEU A 104 24.93 -7.95 -43.40
CA LEU A 104 25.95 -7.70 -42.39
C LEU A 104 27.18 -8.58 -42.62
N ALA A 105 26.97 -9.86 -42.95
CA ALA A 105 28.03 -10.80 -43.29
C ALA A 105 28.81 -10.38 -44.55
N ALA A 106 28.11 -9.86 -45.57
CA ALA A 106 28.74 -9.32 -46.77
C ALA A 106 29.62 -8.09 -46.47
N LYS A 107 29.16 -7.17 -45.60
CA LYS A 107 29.95 -6.01 -45.15
C LYS A 107 31.16 -6.41 -44.31
N GLY A 108 31.00 -7.42 -43.44
CA GLY A 108 32.06 -7.93 -42.56
C GLY A 108 33.07 -8.87 -43.23
N GLN A 109 32.91 -9.19 -44.53
CA GLN A 109 33.68 -10.24 -45.22
C GLN A 109 33.56 -11.61 -44.52
N LEU A 110 32.47 -11.83 -43.78
CA LEU A 110 32.14 -13.05 -43.05
C LEU A 110 31.26 -13.98 -43.90
N ALA A 111 31.47 -13.98 -45.23
CA ALA A 111 30.74 -14.85 -46.13
C ALA A 111 30.97 -16.32 -45.72
N SER A 112 29.89 -17.11 -45.70
CA SER A 112 29.96 -18.52 -45.31
C SER A 112 31.00 -19.22 -46.18
N PRO A 113 32.11 -19.74 -45.61
CA PRO A 113 33.19 -20.29 -46.40
C PRO A 113 32.68 -21.49 -47.19
N THR A 114 33.02 -21.54 -48.48
CA THR A 114 32.78 -22.72 -49.32
C THR A 114 33.40 -23.94 -48.61
N ALA A 115 32.72 -25.08 -48.59
CA ALA A 115 33.08 -26.26 -47.81
C ALA A 115 34.55 -26.74 -47.96
N SER A 116 35.25 -26.31 -49.01
CA SER A 116 36.68 -26.55 -49.26
C SER A 116 37.66 -25.62 -48.53
N GLN A 117 37.21 -24.62 -47.77
CA GLN A 117 38.05 -23.65 -47.04
C GLN A 117 38.01 -23.78 -45.51
N VAL A 118 37.21 -24.72 -44.98
CA VAL A 118 37.14 -24.99 -43.53
C VAL A 118 38.26 -25.97 -43.17
N ILE A 119 39.37 -25.45 -42.64
CA ILE A 119 40.44 -26.27 -42.07
C ILE A 119 40.08 -26.54 -40.61
N HIS A 120 39.63 -27.76 -40.32
CA HIS A 120 39.51 -28.23 -38.94
C HIS A 120 40.91 -28.43 -38.37
N LEU A 121 41.29 -27.62 -37.38
CA LEU A 121 42.50 -27.85 -36.62
C LEU A 121 42.23 -28.99 -35.64
N GLU A 122 42.92 -30.11 -35.81
CA GLU A 122 42.87 -31.25 -34.88
C GLU A 122 43.26 -30.79 -33.46
N PRO A 123 42.56 -31.29 -32.41
CA PRO A 123 42.80 -30.88 -31.05
C PRO A 123 44.25 -31.18 -30.64
N ARG A 124 44.94 -30.10 -30.30
CA ARG A 124 46.35 -30.01 -29.92
C ARG A 124 46.69 -30.94 -28.74
N ALA A 125 47.58 -31.91 -28.98
CA ALA A 125 48.31 -32.59 -27.92
C ALA A 125 49.20 -31.58 -27.16
N GLU A 126 49.23 -31.71 -25.83
CA GLU A 126 49.58 -30.66 -24.86
C GLU A 126 51.04 -30.14 -24.85
N ASN A 127 51.92 -30.53 -25.79
CA ASN A 127 53.37 -30.35 -25.57
C ASN A 127 54.24 -29.96 -26.78
N SER A 128 53.70 -29.40 -27.87
CA SER A 128 54.55 -28.88 -28.96
C SER A 128 54.51 -27.35 -29.06
N MET A 129 55.57 -26.70 -28.57
CA MET A 129 55.85 -25.28 -28.83
C MET A 129 56.13 -25.07 -30.33
N ALA A 130 55.62 -23.96 -30.89
CA ALA A 130 55.94 -23.56 -32.25
C ALA A 130 57.39 -23.09 -32.32
N MET A 131 58.28 -23.87 -32.93
CA MET A 131 59.61 -23.40 -33.32
C MET A 131 59.43 -22.40 -34.47
N ASN A 132 59.73 -21.13 -34.21
CA ASN A 132 60.00 -20.16 -35.27
C ASN A 132 61.41 -20.49 -35.79
N LEU A 133 61.49 -21.31 -36.84
CA LEU A 133 62.73 -21.47 -37.61
C LEU A 133 62.93 -20.19 -38.42
N ALA A 134 63.60 -19.23 -37.79
CA ALA A 134 64.14 -18.08 -38.49
C ALA A 134 65.12 -18.58 -39.57
N PRO A 135 64.98 -18.14 -40.84
CA PRO A 135 65.95 -18.49 -41.87
C PRO A 135 67.26 -17.73 -41.59
N ASN A 136 68.27 -18.46 -41.11
CA ASN A 136 69.62 -17.96 -40.98
C ASN A 136 70.24 -17.77 -42.37
N LEU A 137 70.70 -16.55 -42.59
CA LEU A 137 71.41 -16.09 -43.77
C LEU A 137 72.78 -16.77 -43.91
N THR A 138 73.12 -17.09 -45.16
CA THR A 138 74.46 -17.13 -45.80
C THR A 138 75.31 -18.41 -45.82
N SER A 139 75.80 -18.68 -47.04
CA SER A 139 77.11 -19.25 -47.41
C SER A 139 77.25 -20.78 -47.55
N SER A 140 77.25 -21.27 -48.80
CA SER A 140 78.52 -21.50 -49.50
C SER A 140 78.27 -21.94 -50.94
N ALA A 141 78.93 -21.25 -51.85
CA ALA A 141 79.24 -21.71 -53.19
C ALA A 141 80.35 -22.79 -53.12
N ARG A 142 80.41 -23.61 -54.18
CA ARG A 142 81.34 -24.73 -54.47
C ARG A 142 81.03 -26.05 -53.81
#